data_AF-A0A1E5BK07-F1
#
_entry.id   AF-A0A1E5BK07-F1
#
_cell.length_a   1.000
_cell.length_b   1.000
_cell.length_c   1.000
_cell.angle_alpha   90.00
_cell.angle_beta   90.00
_cell.angle_gamma   90.00
#
_symmetry.space_group_name_H-M   'P 1'
#
loop_
_entity.id
_entity.type
_entity.pdbx_description
1 polymer ?
#
loop_
_entity_poly.entity_id
_entity_poly.type
_entity_poly.pdbx_seq_one_letter_code
_entity_poly.pdbx_strand_id
1 'polypeptide(L)'
;MFKVIHGGKFIDLCLTGHALPEDIDDFVDQWHDSDSTLPLSEYLGMSSDEYESWLHAPDTLHSIITARITKVPLLEVLQSTYDLPMAARASSPEAAIFLMKWLKSKELQ
;
A
#
# COMPACT_ATOMS: atom_id res chain seq x y z
N MET A 1 10.85 9.17 -20.48
CA MET A 1 12.08 8.43 -20.16
C MET A 1 11.64 7.32 -19.23
N PHE A 2 11.47 6.09 -19.73
CA PHE A 2 11.02 4.98 -18.91
C PHE A 2 12.15 4.59 -17.96
N LYS A 3 11.90 4.72 -16.66
CA LYS A 3 12.86 4.35 -15.62
C LYS A 3 12.83 2.83 -15.59
N VAL A 4 13.83 2.19 -16.18
CA VAL A 4 13.93 0.73 -16.11
C VAL A 4 14.29 0.38 -14.67
N ILE A 5 13.28 0.03 -13.90
CA ILE A 5 13.40 -0.42 -12.52
C ILE A 5 14.07 -1.81 -12.55
N HIS A 6 15.30 -1.93 -12.08
CA HIS A 6 15.99 -3.23 -12.01
C HIS A 6 15.97 -3.78 -10.58
N GLY A 7 15.33 -4.94 -10.40
CA GLY A 7 15.69 -5.94 -9.38
C GLY A 7 15.20 -5.75 -7.93
N GLY A 8 14.29 -4.83 -7.65
CA GLY A 8 13.72 -4.62 -6.30
C GLY A 8 12.20 -4.84 -6.26
N LYS A 9 11.64 -5.12 -5.08
CA LYS A 9 10.19 -5.18 -4.89
C LYS A 9 9.61 -3.77 -4.92
N PHE A 10 8.37 -3.63 -5.38
CA PHE A 10 7.71 -2.31 -5.54
C PHE A 10 7.78 -1.44 -4.28
N ILE A 11 7.47 -2.00 -3.11
CA ILE A 11 7.54 -1.27 -1.84
C ILE A 11 8.96 -0.78 -1.56
N ASP A 12 9.98 -1.62 -1.72
CA ASP A 12 11.38 -1.22 -1.49
C ASP A 12 11.81 -0.07 -2.42
N LEU A 13 11.31 -0.08 -3.64
CA LEU A 13 11.57 0.96 -4.63
C LEU A 13 10.85 2.27 -4.30
N CYS A 14 9.66 2.21 -3.72
CA CYS A 14 8.98 3.38 -3.17
C CYS A 14 9.77 3.97 -2.00
N LEU A 15 10.29 3.12 -1.09
CA LEU A 15 11.07 3.56 0.07
C LEU A 15 12.38 4.26 -0.31
N THR A 16 12.97 3.87 -1.44
CA THR A 16 14.23 4.41 -1.95
C THR A 16 14.03 5.58 -2.94
N GLY A 17 12.79 5.95 -3.24
CA GLY A 17 12.46 7.01 -4.22
C GLY A 17 12.74 6.60 -5.67
N HIS A 18 12.87 5.30 -5.93
CA HIS A 18 13.06 4.77 -7.28
C HIS A 18 11.74 4.55 -8.03
N ALA A 19 10.64 4.30 -7.32
CA ALA A 19 9.27 4.23 -7.84
C ALA A 19 8.34 5.17 -7.06
N LEU A 20 7.23 5.58 -7.69
CA LEU A 20 6.15 6.33 -7.09
C LEU A 20 4.95 5.41 -6.81
N PRO A 21 4.07 5.76 -5.85
CA PRO A 21 2.85 4.98 -5.59
C PRO A 21 1.96 4.81 -6.83
N GLU A 22 1.95 5.82 -7.72
CA GLU A 22 1.24 5.81 -9.00
C GLU A 22 1.80 4.81 -10.02
N ASP A 23 3.05 4.35 -9.85
CA ASP A 23 3.64 3.35 -10.73
C ASP A 23 3.10 1.93 -10.45
N ILE A 24 2.27 1.72 -9.41
CA ILE A 24 1.87 0.37 -8.98
C ILE A 24 1.23 -0.46 -10.09
N ASP A 25 0.44 0.16 -10.97
CA ASP A 25 -0.23 -0.53 -12.08
C ASP A 25 0.80 -1.11 -13.06
N ASP A 26 1.88 -0.38 -13.35
CA ASP A 26 2.97 -0.87 -14.21
C ASP A 26 3.66 -2.11 -13.61
N PHE A 27 3.74 -2.22 -12.28
CA PHE A 27 4.32 -3.38 -11.60
C PHE A 27 3.35 -4.57 -11.59
N VAL A 28 2.04 -4.32 -11.50
CA VAL A 28 1.02 -5.35 -11.62
C VAL A 28 1.02 -5.94 -13.04
N ASP A 29 1.11 -5.08 -14.06
CA ASP A 29 1.22 -5.49 -15.46
C ASP A 29 2.50 -6.30 -15.71
N GLN A 30 3.65 -5.83 -15.19
CA GLN A 30 4.91 -6.58 -15.25
C GLN A 30 4.82 -7.94 -14.56
N TRP A 31 4.11 -8.04 -13.44
CA TRP A 31 3.88 -9.33 -12.78
C TRP A 31 3.04 -10.26 -13.66
N HIS A 32 1.97 -9.75 -14.27
CA HIS A 32 1.10 -10.50 -15.17
C HIS A 32 1.83 -11.02 -16.41
N ASP A 33 2.73 -10.22 -16.98
CA ASP A 33 3.52 -10.56 -18.16
C ASP A 33 4.78 -11.38 -17.83
N SER A 34 5.11 -11.55 -16.54
CA SER A 34 6.27 -12.31 -16.10
C SER A 34 5.96 -13.80 -15.89
N ASP A 35 6.98 -14.65 -16.00
CA ASP A 35 6.92 -16.06 -15.59
C ASP A 35 7.03 -16.24 -14.05
N SER A 36 6.71 -15.21 -13.27
CA SER A 36 6.83 -15.26 -11.82
C SER A 36 5.80 -16.22 -11.22
N THR A 37 6.26 -17.14 -10.38
CA THR A 37 5.39 -18.02 -9.57
C THR A 37 5.02 -17.41 -8.23
N LEU A 38 5.57 -16.24 -7.89
CA LEU A 38 5.31 -15.58 -6.63
C LEU A 38 3.90 -14.97 -6.61
N PRO A 39 3.19 -15.03 -5.47
CA PRO A 39 1.99 -14.24 -5.26
C PRO A 39 2.27 -12.74 -5.47
N LEU A 40 1.29 -12.00 -6.00
CA LEU A 40 1.42 -10.56 -6.25
C LEU A 40 1.85 -9.78 -4.99
N SER A 41 1.35 -10.16 -3.81
CA SER A 41 1.75 -9.56 -2.53
C SER A 41 3.27 -9.68 -2.29
N GLU A 42 3.84 -10.86 -2.53
CA GLU A 42 5.27 -11.10 -2.37
C GLU A 42 6.10 -10.43 -3.45
N TYR A 43 5.57 -10.34 -4.68
CA TYR A 43 6.20 -9.64 -5.80
C TYR A 43 6.29 -8.14 -5.54
N LEU A 44 5.20 -7.53 -5.06
CA LEU A 44 5.16 -6.11 -4.68
C LEU A 44 5.93 -5.81 -3.39
N GLY A 45 6.20 -6.82 -2.56
CA GLY A 45 6.91 -6.65 -1.28
C GLY A 45 6.02 -6.17 -0.15
N MET A 46 4.72 -6.48 -0.23
CA MET A 46 3.75 -6.23 0.84
C MET A 46 3.66 -7.46 1.76
N SER A 47 3.36 -7.23 3.04
CA SER A 47 2.85 -8.32 3.88
C SER A 47 1.41 -8.68 3.47
N SER A 48 0.92 -9.84 3.90
CA SER A 48 -0.47 -10.23 3.65
C SER A 48 -1.48 -9.19 4.15
N ASP A 49 -1.26 -8.61 5.32
CA ASP A 49 -2.17 -7.59 5.88
C ASP A 49 -2.16 -6.27 5.09
N GLU A 50 -0.99 -5.86 4.60
CA GLU A 50 -0.85 -4.66 3.75
C GLU A 50 -1.53 -4.88 2.41
N TYR A 51 -1.32 -6.05 1.82
CA TYR A 51 -1.94 -6.43 0.57
C TYR A 51 -3.47 -6.53 0.68
N GLU A 52 -3.99 -7.16 1.74
CA GLU A 52 -5.43 -7.18 2.04
C GLU A 52 -5.98 -5.75 2.22
N SER A 53 -5.27 -4.89 2.94
CA SER A 53 -5.67 -3.49 3.13
C SER A 53 -5.76 -2.73 1.81
N TRP A 54 -4.75 -2.89 0.95
CA TRP A 54 -4.70 -2.27 -0.38
C TRP A 54 -5.79 -2.81 -1.32
N LEU A 55 -6.06 -4.11 -1.31
CA LEU A 55 -7.17 -4.71 -2.07
C LEU A 55 -8.53 -4.15 -1.66
N HIS A 56 -8.74 -3.89 -0.37
CA HIS A 56 -9.98 -3.30 0.13
C HIS A 56 -10.09 -1.80 -0.12
N ALA A 57 -8.98 -1.08 -0.12
CA ALA A 57 -8.93 0.36 -0.33
C ALA A 57 -7.61 0.76 -1.01
N PRO A 58 -7.58 0.95 -2.35
CA PRO A 58 -6.35 1.24 -3.10
C PRO A 58 -5.58 2.47 -2.59
N ASP A 59 -6.27 3.45 -2.02
CA ASP A 59 -5.68 4.66 -1.45
C ASP A 59 -4.75 4.40 -0.27
N THR A 60 -4.87 3.24 0.39
CA THR A 60 -4.02 2.88 1.53
C THR A 60 -2.58 2.67 1.14
N LEU A 61 -2.27 2.59 -0.16
CA LEU A 61 -0.91 2.41 -0.63
C LEU A 61 0.03 3.50 -0.09
N HIS A 62 -0.44 4.74 -0.06
CA HIS A 62 0.30 5.86 0.51
C HIS A 62 0.54 5.68 2.02
N SER A 63 -0.44 5.15 2.74
CA SER A 63 -0.33 4.83 4.17
C SER A 63 0.63 3.68 4.43
N ILE A 64 0.63 2.64 3.58
CA ILE A 64 1.57 1.50 3.66
C ILE A 64 3.01 1.99 3.49
N ILE A 65 3.28 2.81 2.46
CA ILE A 65 4.60 3.37 2.22
C ILE A 65 5.00 4.28 3.39
N THR A 66 4.09 5.13 3.87
CA THR A 66 4.36 6.02 5.02
C THR A 66 4.70 5.21 6.28
N ALA A 67 3.92 4.18 6.61
CA ALA A 67 4.15 3.29 7.75
C ALA A 67 5.53 2.62 7.70
N ARG A 68 5.94 2.16 6.51
CA ARG A 68 7.25 1.57 6.28
C ARG A 68 8.40 2.58 6.44
N ILE A 69 8.23 3.82 5.94
CA ILE A 69 9.24 4.89 6.08
C ILE A 69 9.39 5.32 7.55
N THR A 70 8.28 5.53 8.25
CA THR A 70 8.28 6.03 9.63
C THR A 70 8.51 4.93 10.66
N LYS A 71 8.44 3.65 10.24
CA LYS A 71 8.47 2.46 11.11
C LYS A 71 7.37 2.46 12.16
N VAL A 72 6.22 3.03 11.79
CA VAL A 72 5.00 3.09 12.60
C VAL A 72 4.02 2.02 12.11
N PRO A 73 3.24 1.35 12.97
CA PRO A 73 2.21 0.41 12.52
C PRO A 73 1.21 1.05 11.55
N LEU A 74 0.81 0.30 10.51
CA LEU A 74 -0.13 0.78 9.49
C LEU A 74 -1.43 1.33 10.09
N LEU A 75 -1.93 0.68 11.15
CA LEU A 75 -3.14 1.10 11.85
C LEU A 75 -3.03 2.51 12.45
N GLU A 76 -1.87 2.86 13.01
CA GLU A 76 -1.62 4.17 13.62
C GLU A 76 -1.49 5.26 12.55
N VAL A 77 -0.84 4.95 11.42
CA VAL A 77 -0.77 5.84 10.25
C VAL A 77 -2.15 6.08 9.67
N LEU A 78 -2.95 5.01 9.53
CA LEU A 78 -4.33 5.10 9.08
C LEU A 78 -5.09 6.02 10.01
N GLN A 79 -5.18 5.73 11.32
CA GLN A 79 -5.87 6.57 12.31
C GLN A 79 -5.52 8.06 12.22
N SER A 80 -4.23 8.37 12.16
CA SER A 80 -3.74 9.74 12.03
C SER A 80 -4.22 10.43 10.74
N THR A 81 -4.38 9.67 9.66
CA THR A 81 -4.91 10.18 8.37
C THR A 81 -6.39 10.55 8.48
N TYR A 82 -7.19 9.88 9.32
CA TYR A 82 -8.59 10.24 9.57
C TYR A 82 -8.73 11.43 10.50
N ASP A 83 -7.78 11.65 11.41
CA ASP A 83 -7.80 12.80 12.32
C ASP A 83 -7.53 14.12 11.59
N LEU A 84 -6.88 14.10 10.42
CA LEU A 84 -6.71 15.28 9.55
C LEU A 84 -8.04 15.79 9.00
N PRO A 85 -8.24 17.09 8.72
CA PRO A 85 -9.48 17.61 8.14
C PRO A 85 -9.87 16.91 6.82
N MET A 86 -11.17 16.79 6.54
CA MET A 86 -11.72 16.07 5.38
C MET A 86 -11.17 16.52 4.02
N ALA A 87 -10.79 17.80 3.90
CA ALA A 87 -10.14 18.36 2.72
C ALA A 87 -8.70 17.86 2.47
N ALA A 88 -8.03 17.29 3.48
CA ALA A 88 -6.64 16.83 3.40
C ALA A 88 -6.50 15.32 3.08
N ARG A 89 -7.58 14.54 3.18
CA ARG A 89 -7.59 13.06 3.04
C ARG A 89 -8.30 12.56 1.78
N ALA A 90 -8.02 13.21 0.65
CA ALA A 90 -8.85 13.31 -0.55
C ALA A 90 -9.08 12.04 -1.40
N SER A 91 -9.63 10.92 -0.88
CA SER A 91 -10.05 9.83 -1.81
C SER A 91 -11.40 9.15 -1.56
N SER A 92 -11.81 8.79 -0.33
CA SER A 92 -13.25 8.57 -0.01
C SER A 92 -13.37 8.27 1.49
N PRO A 93 -14.16 9.05 2.24
CA PRO A 93 -14.42 8.79 3.66
C PRO A 93 -14.95 7.38 3.96
N GLU A 94 -15.68 6.78 3.02
CA GLU A 94 -16.43 5.55 3.20
C GLU A 94 -15.54 4.29 3.14
N ALA A 95 -14.68 4.20 2.11
CA ALA A 95 -13.72 3.09 1.97
C ALA A 95 -12.78 3.02 3.18
N ALA A 96 -12.43 4.20 3.67
CA ALA A 96 -11.57 4.41 4.79
C ALA A 96 -12.22 3.92 6.12
N ILE A 97 -13.49 4.27 6.37
CA ILE A 97 -14.26 3.77 7.55
C ILE A 97 -14.40 2.24 7.53
N PHE A 98 -14.57 1.64 6.35
CA PHE A 98 -14.70 0.19 6.20
C PHE A 98 -13.42 -0.53 6.63
N LEU A 99 -12.26 -0.09 6.13
CA LEU A 99 -10.97 -0.67 6.47
C LEU A 99 -10.67 -0.60 7.97
N MET A 100 -10.99 0.53 8.62
CA MET A 100 -10.81 0.68 10.07
C MET A 100 -11.62 -0.32 10.89
N LYS A 101 -12.88 -0.57 10.49
CA LYS A 101 -13.73 -1.57 11.17
C LYS A 101 -13.16 -2.97 11.02
N TRP A 102 -12.61 -3.28 9.86
CA TRP A 102 -12.02 -4.58 9.56
C TRP A 102 -10.72 -4.81 10.36
N LEU A 103 -9.79 -3.86 10.38
CA LEU A 103 -8.54 -3.97 11.15
C LEU A 103 -8.78 -4.13 12.66
N LYS A 104 -9.73 -3.36 13.23
CA LYS A 104 -10.12 -3.51 14.65
C LYS A 104 -10.68 -4.91 14.96
N SER A 105 -11.31 -5.57 14.00
CA SER A 105 -11.83 -6.93 14.20
C SER A 105 -10.73 -7.98 14.20
N LYS A 106 -9.59 -7.74 13.53
CA LYS A 106 -8.44 -8.67 13.52
C LYS A 106 -7.55 -8.57 14.74
N GLU A 107 -7.39 -7.39 15.35
CA GLU A 107 -6.60 -7.23 16.59
C GLU A 107 -7.28 -7.77 17.86
N LEU A 108 -8.57 -8.13 17.77
CA LEU A 108 -9.37 -8.67 18.88
C LEU A 108 -9.46 -10.21 18.90
N GLN A 109 -8.69 -10.91 18.06
CA GLN A 109 -8.56 -12.37 18.04
C GLN A 109 -7.14 -12.81 18.38
#